data_AF-X1ILI1-F1
#
_entry.id   AF-X1ILI1-F1
#
_cell.length_a   1.000
_cell.length_b   1.000
_cell.length_c   1.000
_cell.angle_alpha   90.00
_cell.angle_beta   90.00
_cell.angle_gamma   90.00
#
_symmetry.space_group_name_H-M   'P 1'
#
loop_
_entity.id
_entity.type
_entity.pdbx_description
1 polymer ?
#
loop_
_entity_poly.entity_id
_entity_poly.type
_entity_poly.pdbx_seq_one_letter_code
_entity_poly.pdbx_strand_id
1 'polypeptide(L)'
;VADVIEYRVANPEYGEQVNTIMQMAAKRAETDGAKTLPGVSSALRKLFAVGGTTKKTRGKDKTEDIGEDSPRWTTFWNSAKDLLGDDYQEKARQLLGVKTMKDWLKSGKSLDDAIRVISQKLAEKPPRRDPTTVKESEVKTAGDLCSVMAACFGWPEEKVWAEANYQDRKTFEEAGVETPWTVFQRLCAFVKQETRTE
;
A
#
# COMPACT_ATOMS: atom_id res chain seq x y z
N VAL A 1 -37.23 17.49 -57.59
CA VAL A 1 -36.70 17.11 -56.26
C VAL A 1 -37.69 16.11 -55.71
N ALA A 2 -37.34 14.83 -55.64
CA ALA A 2 -38.26 13.78 -55.20
C ALA A 2 -38.17 13.65 -53.68
N ASP A 3 -39.30 13.80 -53.00
CA ASP A 3 -39.41 13.62 -51.56
C ASP A 3 -39.18 12.15 -51.20
N VAL A 4 -38.15 11.88 -50.40
CA VAL A 4 -37.89 10.56 -49.82
C VAL A 4 -38.85 10.40 -48.65
N ILE A 5 -39.92 9.64 -48.87
CA ILE A 5 -40.86 9.25 -47.81
C ILE A 5 -40.17 8.18 -46.96
N GLU A 6 -39.62 8.59 -45.81
CA GLU A 6 -39.07 7.70 -44.80
C GLU A 6 -40.22 6.92 -44.13
N TYR A 7 -40.38 5.65 -44.50
CA TYR A 7 -41.36 4.76 -43.88
C TYR A 7 -40.91 4.43 -42.45
N ARG A 8 -41.52 5.10 -41.46
CA ARG A 8 -41.37 4.73 -40.05
C ARG A 8 -42.35 3.60 -39.72
N VAL A 9 -41.82 2.39 -39.61
CA VAL A 9 -42.57 1.25 -39.08
C VAL A 9 -42.73 1.46 -37.57
N ALA A 10 -43.93 1.82 -37.13
CA ALA A 10 -44.23 1.94 -35.70
C ALA A 10 -44.13 0.56 -35.06
N ASN A 11 -43.21 0.39 -34.10
CA ASN A 11 -43.08 -0.86 -33.37
C ASN A 11 -44.22 -0.97 -32.35
N PRO A 12 -45.19 -1.88 -32.53
CA PRO A 12 -46.36 -1.98 -31.65
C PRO A 12 -45.99 -2.40 -30.22
N GLU A 13 -44.85 -3.07 -30.02
CA GLU A 13 -44.39 -3.53 -28.70
C GLU A 13 -43.58 -2.47 -27.93
N TYR A 14 -43.34 -1.30 -28.51
CA TYR A 14 -42.53 -0.25 -27.88
C TYR A 14 -43.10 0.19 -26.54
N GLY A 15 -44.44 0.27 -26.42
CA GLY A 15 -45.11 0.61 -25.16
C GLY A 15 -44.89 -0.45 -24.07
N GLU A 16 -44.92 -1.73 -24.43
CA GLU A 16 -44.69 -2.84 -23.48
C GLU A 16 -43.23 -2.90 -23.02
N GLN A 17 -42.29 -2.66 -23.93
CA GLN A 17 -40.86 -2.60 -23.62
C GLN A 17 -40.55 -1.45 -22.66
N VAL A 18 -41.10 -0.26 -22.91
CA VAL A 18 -40.92 0.91 -22.02
C VAL A 18 -41.54 0.65 -20.64
N ASN A 19 -42.75 0.06 -20.59
CA ASN A 19 -43.39 -0.30 -19.32
C ASN A 19 -42.55 -1.32 -18.53
N THR A 20 -41.98 -2.32 -19.21
CA THR A 20 -41.12 -3.33 -18.59
C THR A 20 -39.84 -2.72 -18.03
N ILE A 21 -39.18 -1.84 -18.80
CA ILE A 21 -37.99 -1.10 -18.34
C ILE A 21 -38.32 -0.25 -17.12
N MET A 22 -39.46 0.45 -17.15
CA MET A 22 -39.91 1.30 -16.04
C MET A 22 -40.20 0.49 -14.78
N GLN A 23 -40.85 -0.68 -14.91
CA GLN A 23 -41.10 -1.58 -13.78
C GLN A 23 -39.81 -2.17 -13.20
N MET A 24 -38.83 -2.52 -14.03
CA MET A 24 -37.52 -2.99 -13.55
C MET A 24 -36.75 -1.88 -12.83
N ALA A 25 -36.82 -0.65 -13.34
CA ALA A 25 -36.19 0.51 -12.71
C ALA A 25 -36.82 0.81 -11.34
N ALA A 26 -38.16 0.78 -11.24
CA ALA A 26 -38.88 0.98 -9.99
C ALA A 26 -38.50 -0.07 -8.93
N LYS A 27 -38.46 -1.36 -9.30
CA LYS A 27 -38.05 -2.45 -8.39
C LYS A 27 -36.60 -2.30 -7.91
N ARG A 28 -35.69 -1.78 -8.74
CA ARG A 28 -34.30 -1.47 -8.33
C ARG A 28 -34.24 -0.29 -7.36
N ALA A 29 -35.01 0.77 -7.61
CA ALA A 29 -35.08 1.90 -6.69
C ALA A 29 -35.63 1.50 -5.31
N GLU A 30 -36.65 0.63 -5.26
CA GLU A 30 -37.19 0.10 -4.00
C GLU A 30 -36.17 -0.77 -3.26
N THR A 31 -35.46 -1.65 -3.97
CA THR A 31 -34.43 -2.51 -3.35
C THR A 31 -33.22 -1.73 -2.86
N ASP A 32 -32.82 -0.66 -3.54
CA ASP A 32 -31.75 0.22 -3.07
C ASP A 32 -32.22 1.14 -1.93
N GLY A 33 -33.47 1.61 -1.95
CA GLY A 33 -34.10 2.31 -0.82
C GLY A 33 -34.18 1.45 0.45
N ALA A 34 -34.51 0.17 0.31
CA ALA A 34 -34.53 -0.76 1.44
C ALA A 34 -33.12 -1.01 2.03
N LYS A 35 -32.06 -0.95 1.21
CA LYS A 35 -30.67 -1.08 1.67
C LYS A 35 -30.13 0.18 2.35
N THR A 36 -30.65 1.36 2.01
CA THR A 36 -30.21 2.64 2.60
C THR A 36 -30.86 2.92 3.95
N LEU A 37 -31.90 2.17 4.34
CA LEU A 37 -32.48 2.29 5.67
C LEU A 37 -31.46 1.88 6.77
N PRO A 38 -31.16 2.77 7.73
CA PRO A 38 -30.21 2.48 8.80
C PRO A 38 -30.71 1.30 9.63
N GLY A 39 -29.87 0.27 9.77
CA GLY A 39 -30.17 -0.94 10.54
C GLY A 39 -30.80 -2.09 9.74
N VAL A 40 -31.47 -1.83 8.61
CA VAL A 40 -32.07 -2.90 7.77
C VAL A 40 -30.99 -3.74 7.10
N SER A 41 -29.94 -3.11 6.58
CA SER A 41 -28.77 -3.81 6.04
C SER A 41 -28.02 -4.64 7.10
N SER A 42 -27.99 -4.18 8.37
CA SER A 42 -27.43 -4.94 9.49
C SER A 42 -28.32 -6.12 9.89
N ALA A 43 -29.65 -5.94 9.89
CA ALA A 43 -30.62 -6.99 10.20
C ALA A 43 -30.66 -8.07 9.10
N LEU A 44 -30.66 -7.67 7.82
CA LEU A 44 -30.53 -8.59 6.69
C LEU A 44 -29.20 -9.33 6.73
N ARG A 45 -28.09 -8.65 7.04
CA ARG A 45 -26.80 -9.31 7.22
C ARG A 45 -26.84 -10.32 8.37
N LYS A 46 -27.56 -10.06 9.45
CA LYS A 46 -27.75 -11.03 10.56
C LYS A 46 -28.66 -12.21 10.18
N LEU A 47 -29.71 -11.99 9.39
CA LEU A 47 -30.65 -13.02 8.97
C LEU A 47 -30.09 -13.94 7.88
N PHE A 48 -29.29 -13.37 6.96
CA PHE A 48 -28.68 -14.12 5.84
C PHE A 48 -27.23 -14.56 6.11
N ALA A 49 -26.59 -14.14 7.21
CA ALA A 49 -25.33 -14.72 7.68
C ALA A 49 -25.49 -16.12 8.33
N VAL A 50 -26.66 -16.75 8.22
CA VAL A 50 -26.92 -18.13 8.71
C VAL A 50 -26.16 -19.21 7.90
N GLY A 51 -25.22 -18.83 7.04
CA GLY A 51 -24.20 -19.72 6.47
C GLY A 51 -22.74 -19.40 6.87
N GLY A 52 -22.51 -18.37 7.69
CA GLY A 52 -21.15 -17.84 7.97
C GLY A 52 -21.03 -17.24 9.37
N THR A 53 -20.74 -18.12 10.33
CA THR A 53 -19.93 -17.82 11.53
C THR A 53 -20.32 -16.61 12.40
N THR A 54 -21.43 -16.72 13.13
CA THR A 54 -21.51 -16.14 14.48
C THR A 54 -21.17 -17.19 15.53
N LYS A 55 -19.89 -17.31 15.89
CA LYS A 55 -19.47 -17.86 17.20
C LYS A 55 -18.93 -16.73 18.06
N LYS A 56 -19.81 -16.18 18.90
CA LYS A 56 -19.38 -15.70 20.22
C LYS A 56 -19.10 -16.95 21.07
N THR A 57 -17.84 -17.28 21.27
CA THR A 57 -17.41 -18.13 22.39
C THR A 57 -16.12 -17.60 22.96
N ARG A 58 -16.28 -16.97 24.11
CA ARG A 58 -15.29 -16.77 25.17
C ARG A 58 -14.66 -18.15 25.46
N GLY A 59 -13.35 -18.31 25.22
CA GLY A 59 -12.58 -19.44 25.73
C GLY A 59 -11.65 -20.13 24.73
N LYS A 60 -10.34 -19.98 25.00
CA LYS A 60 -9.25 -20.92 24.68
C LYS A 60 -8.96 -21.10 23.19
N ASP A 61 -8.01 -20.31 22.69
CA ASP A 61 -7.32 -20.47 21.42
C ASP A 61 -6.94 -21.94 21.17
N LYS A 62 -7.75 -22.60 20.35
CA LYS A 62 -7.27 -23.67 19.50
C LYS A 62 -6.95 -22.99 18.19
N THR A 63 -5.68 -22.97 17.85
CA THR A 63 -5.16 -22.79 16.49
C THR A 63 -5.98 -23.71 15.59
N GLU A 64 -7.01 -23.16 14.95
CA GLU A 64 -7.69 -23.87 13.86
C GLU A 64 -6.61 -24.02 12.79
N ASP A 65 -6.28 -25.26 12.43
CA ASP A 65 -5.43 -25.57 11.29
C ASP A 65 -6.06 -24.93 10.06
N ILE A 66 -5.61 -23.72 9.72
CA ILE A 66 -5.99 -23.02 8.51
C ILE A 66 -5.37 -23.86 7.37
N GLY A 67 -6.20 -24.67 6.71
CA GLY A 67 -5.78 -25.42 5.53
C GLY A 67 -5.19 -24.48 4.48
N GLU A 68 -4.17 -24.94 3.74
CA GLU A 68 -3.47 -24.13 2.72
C GLU A 68 -4.41 -23.59 1.63
N ASP A 69 -5.53 -24.27 1.38
CA ASP A 69 -6.57 -23.85 0.42
C ASP A 69 -7.61 -22.89 1.02
N SER A 70 -7.40 -22.42 2.25
CA SER A 70 -8.32 -21.47 2.88
C SER A 70 -8.32 -20.14 2.11
N PRO A 71 -9.49 -19.51 1.90
CA PRO A 71 -9.60 -18.15 1.36
C PRO A 71 -8.80 -17.10 2.15
N ARG A 72 -8.46 -17.39 3.41
CA ARG A 72 -7.59 -16.53 4.22
C ARG A 72 -6.15 -16.52 3.72
N TRP A 73 -5.66 -17.66 3.22
CA TRP A 73 -4.30 -17.78 2.69
C TRP A 73 -4.14 -16.99 1.39
N THR A 74 -5.12 -17.09 0.50
CA THR A 74 -5.14 -16.33 -0.76
C THR A 74 -5.25 -14.82 -0.50
N THR A 75 -6.10 -14.40 0.44
CA THR A 75 -6.23 -12.98 0.84
C THR A 75 -4.91 -12.44 1.43
N PHE A 76 -4.25 -13.23 2.27
CA PHE A 76 -2.94 -12.91 2.83
C PHE A 76 -1.89 -12.70 1.73
N TRP A 77 -1.78 -13.65 0.79
CA TRP A 77 -0.79 -13.56 -0.28
C TRP A 77 -1.07 -12.43 -1.27
N ASN A 78 -2.33 -12.12 -1.55
CA ASN A 78 -2.68 -10.95 -2.35
C ASN A 78 -2.24 -9.66 -1.64
N SER A 79 -2.51 -9.53 -0.35
CA SER A 79 -2.08 -8.37 0.44
C SER A 79 -0.55 -8.26 0.51
N ALA A 80 0.15 -9.39 0.66
CA ALA A 80 1.60 -9.42 0.62
C ALA A 80 2.15 -9.05 -0.77
N LYS A 81 1.50 -9.49 -1.85
CA LYS A 81 1.86 -9.12 -3.22
C LYS A 81 1.73 -7.63 -3.46
N ASP A 82 0.64 -7.02 -3.01
CA ASP A 82 0.42 -5.57 -3.12
C ASP A 82 1.49 -4.76 -2.37
N LEU A 83 2.02 -5.29 -1.26
CA LEU A 83 3.03 -4.63 -0.43
C LEU A 83 4.49 -4.88 -0.90
N LEU A 84 4.79 -6.06 -1.44
CA LEU A 84 6.18 -6.54 -1.67
C LEU A 84 6.55 -6.75 -3.15
N GLY A 85 5.57 -6.72 -4.06
CA GLY A 85 5.76 -6.95 -5.49
C GLY A 85 5.93 -8.42 -5.85
N ASP A 86 6.69 -8.71 -6.92
CA ASP A 86 6.73 -10.04 -7.54
C ASP A 86 7.38 -11.13 -6.66
N ASP A 87 8.30 -10.78 -5.75
CA ASP A 87 8.99 -11.70 -4.83
C ASP A 87 8.38 -11.74 -3.41
N TYR A 88 7.06 -11.55 -3.31
CA TYR A 88 6.39 -11.37 -2.03
C TYR A 88 6.54 -12.56 -1.07
N GLN A 89 6.65 -13.80 -1.57
CA GLN A 89 6.74 -15.00 -0.72
C GLN A 89 8.07 -15.13 0.01
N GLU A 90 9.19 -14.91 -0.69
CA GLU A 90 10.52 -14.98 -0.10
C GLU A 90 10.78 -13.77 0.80
N LYS A 91 10.40 -12.57 0.34
CA LYS A 91 10.54 -11.36 1.14
C LYS A 91 9.69 -11.40 2.41
N ALA A 92 8.46 -11.90 2.35
CA ALA A 92 7.64 -12.08 3.56
C ALA A 92 8.31 -13.05 4.56
N ARG A 93 8.87 -14.17 4.09
CA ARG A 93 9.62 -15.11 4.94
C ARG A 93 10.85 -14.48 5.58
N GLN A 94 11.61 -13.71 4.81
CA GLN A 94 12.79 -12.99 5.31
C GLN A 94 12.40 -11.94 6.36
N LEU A 95 11.38 -11.12 6.08
CA LEU A 95 10.91 -10.07 7.00
C LEU A 95 10.33 -10.63 8.30
N LEU A 96 9.64 -11.77 8.22
CA LEU A 96 9.11 -12.47 9.40
C LEU A 96 10.16 -13.31 10.13
N GLY A 97 11.31 -13.58 9.49
CA GLY A 97 12.39 -14.42 10.04
C GLY A 97 12.01 -15.90 10.17
N VAL A 98 11.12 -16.41 9.30
CA VAL A 98 10.56 -17.76 9.42
C VAL A 98 10.90 -18.62 8.22
N LYS A 99 11.26 -19.89 8.46
CA LYS A 99 11.53 -20.88 7.41
C LYS A 99 10.28 -21.19 6.59
N THR A 100 9.12 -21.32 7.22
CA THR A 100 7.84 -21.53 6.53
C THR A 100 6.73 -20.72 7.19
N MET A 101 5.77 -20.22 6.41
CA MET A 101 4.62 -19.48 6.96
C MET A 101 3.74 -20.37 7.86
N LYS A 102 3.85 -21.70 7.73
CA LYS A 102 3.28 -22.68 8.66
C LYS A 102 3.91 -22.61 10.05
N ASP A 103 5.22 -22.38 10.14
CA ASP A 103 5.90 -22.23 11.44
C ASP A 103 5.48 -20.93 12.15
N TRP A 104 5.10 -19.90 11.39
CA TRP A 104 4.50 -18.69 11.96
C TRP A 104 3.15 -19.00 12.62
N LEU A 105 2.26 -19.73 11.93
CA LEU A 105 0.97 -20.16 12.51
C LEU A 105 1.17 -21.07 13.73
N LYS A 106 2.15 -21.98 13.68
CA LYS A 106 2.49 -22.86 14.83
C LYS A 106 2.96 -22.07 16.06
N SER A 107 3.54 -20.89 15.85
CA SER A 107 3.91 -19.99 16.96
C SER A 107 2.71 -19.30 17.64
N GLY A 108 1.48 -19.60 17.19
CA GLY A 108 0.24 -19.03 17.73
C GLY A 108 -0.07 -17.64 17.19
N LYS A 109 0.65 -17.18 16.17
CA LYS A 109 0.47 -15.84 15.58
C LYS A 109 -0.44 -15.92 14.35
N SER A 110 -1.27 -14.90 14.18
CA SER A 110 -2.23 -14.84 13.07
C SER A 110 -1.57 -14.38 11.75
N LEU A 111 -2.27 -14.61 10.63
CA LEU A 111 -1.87 -14.06 9.33
C LEU A 111 -1.99 -12.54 9.27
N ASP A 112 -3.00 -11.98 9.92
CA ASP A 112 -3.18 -10.54 10.04
C ASP A 112 -2.02 -9.91 10.81
N ASP A 113 -1.53 -10.58 11.86
CA ASP A 113 -0.31 -10.17 12.57
C ASP A 113 0.92 -10.22 11.68
N ALA A 114 1.00 -11.19 10.78
CA ALA A 114 2.10 -11.28 9.82
C ALA A 114 2.12 -10.09 8.87
N ILE A 115 0.96 -9.72 8.31
CA ILE A 115 0.84 -8.52 7.45
C ILE A 115 1.22 -7.27 8.23
N ARG A 116 0.77 -7.14 9.49
CA ARG A 116 1.12 -6.01 10.35
C ARG A 116 2.62 -5.92 10.61
N VAL A 117 3.29 -7.06 10.87
CA VAL A 117 4.74 -7.07 11.09
C VAL A 117 5.49 -6.76 9.80
N ILE A 118 5.04 -7.29 8.67
CA ILE A 118 5.59 -6.97 7.35
C ILE A 118 5.46 -5.47 7.07
N SER A 119 4.28 -4.89 7.23
CA SER A 119 4.06 -3.47 6.99
C SER A 119 4.85 -2.59 7.97
N GLN A 120 4.98 -3.00 9.23
CA GLN A 120 5.84 -2.32 10.20
C GLN A 120 7.32 -2.39 9.79
N LYS A 121 7.81 -3.55 9.32
CA LYS A 121 9.19 -3.71 8.87
C LYS A 121 9.50 -2.96 7.58
N LEU A 122 8.51 -2.83 6.69
CA LEU A 122 8.58 -1.95 5.52
C LEU A 122 8.54 -0.47 5.91
N ALA A 123 7.77 -0.10 6.94
CA ALA A 123 7.67 1.27 7.44
C ALA A 123 8.85 1.68 8.34
N GLU A 124 9.53 0.72 8.98
CA GLU A 124 10.81 0.91 9.65
C GLU A 124 11.87 1.23 8.60
N LYS A 125 11.93 2.51 8.18
CA LYS A 125 13.08 3.11 7.50
C LYS A 125 14.36 2.66 8.24
N PRO A 126 15.45 2.33 7.51
CA PRO A 126 16.69 1.89 8.14
C PRO A 126 17.10 2.85 9.26
N PRO A 127 17.63 2.35 10.38
CA PRO A 127 18.02 3.18 11.51
C PRO A 127 18.96 4.27 11.00
N ARG A 128 18.53 5.52 11.18
CA ARG A 128 19.29 6.69 10.75
C ARG A 128 20.65 6.65 11.41
N ARG A 129 21.71 6.56 10.61
CA ARG A 129 23.08 6.64 11.11
C ARG A 129 23.30 8.04 11.69
N ASP A 130 23.96 8.13 12.85
CA ASP A 130 24.30 9.44 13.41
C ASP A 130 25.32 10.13 12.49
N PRO A 131 25.03 11.34 11.95
CA PRO A 131 25.92 12.04 11.04
C PRO A 131 27.28 12.39 11.67
N THR A 132 27.38 12.43 13.01
CA THR A 132 28.65 12.69 13.71
C THR A 132 29.63 11.51 13.67
N THR A 133 29.16 10.32 13.32
CA THR A 133 29.97 9.09 13.25
C THR A 133 30.55 8.82 11.86
N VAL A 134 30.19 9.64 10.86
CA VAL A 134 30.69 9.54 9.49
C VAL A 134 32.10 10.11 9.42
N LYS A 135 33.01 9.41 8.75
CA LYS A 135 34.39 9.86 8.55
C LYS A 135 34.59 10.32 7.10
N GLU A 136 35.53 11.23 6.89
CA GLU A 136 35.93 11.72 5.56
C GLU A 136 36.35 10.58 4.61
N SER A 137 36.98 9.54 5.15
CA SER A 137 37.39 8.36 4.38
C SER A 137 36.23 7.59 3.75
N GLU A 138 35.00 7.77 4.25
CA GLU A 138 33.80 7.11 3.74
C GLU A 138 33.09 7.92 2.66
N VAL A 139 33.41 9.21 2.48
CA VAL A 139 32.74 10.13 1.55
C VAL A 139 33.76 10.63 0.52
N LYS A 140 34.23 9.73 -0.34
CA LYS A 140 35.25 10.06 -1.36
C LYS A 140 34.64 10.43 -2.70
N THR A 141 33.50 9.84 -3.03
CA THR A 141 32.80 10.08 -4.29
C THR A 141 31.43 10.71 -4.07
N ALA A 142 30.88 11.30 -5.13
CA ALA A 142 29.52 11.82 -5.13
C ALA A 142 28.46 10.74 -4.83
N GLY A 143 28.70 9.50 -5.27
CA GLY A 143 27.83 8.36 -4.94
C GLY A 143 27.87 7.99 -3.46
N ASP A 144 29.05 8.08 -2.83
CA ASP A 144 29.19 7.85 -1.39
C ASP A 144 28.45 8.92 -0.58
N LEU A 145 28.52 10.18 -1.01
CA LEU A 145 27.79 11.29 -0.39
C LEU A 145 26.28 11.02 -0.37
N CYS A 146 25.69 10.65 -1.50
CA CYS A 146 24.27 10.34 -1.58
C CYS A 146 23.91 9.13 -0.69
N SER A 147 24.74 8.10 -0.71
CA SER A 147 24.54 6.89 0.11
C SER A 147 24.58 7.20 1.61
N VAL A 148 25.53 8.03 2.05
CA VAL A 148 25.67 8.45 3.44
C VAL A 148 24.54 9.39 3.86
N MET A 149 24.14 10.34 3.00
CA MET A 149 23.00 11.23 3.29
C MET A 149 21.67 10.47 3.35
N ALA A 150 21.49 9.46 2.50
CA ALA A 150 20.36 8.55 2.58
C ALA A 150 20.39 7.73 3.89
N ALA A 151 21.56 7.26 4.32
CA ALA A 151 21.71 6.53 5.57
C ALA A 151 21.51 7.41 6.83
N CYS A 152 21.94 8.67 6.81
CA CYS A 152 21.86 9.56 7.97
C CYS A 152 20.48 10.25 8.08
N PHE A 153 19.95 10.76 6.97
CA PHE A 153 18.76 11.61 6.97
C PHE A 153 17.58 11.00 6.18
N GLY A 154 17.81 9.92 5.42
CA GLY A 154 16.79 9.34 4.55
C GLY A 154 16.46 10.22 3.36
N TRP A 155 17.41 11.03 2.90
CA TRP A 155 17.23 11.95 1.77
C TRP A 155 17.43 11.20 0.44
N PRO A 156 16.54 11.39 -0.55
CA PRO A 156 16.76 10.92 -1.91
C PRO A 156 17.87 11.74 -2.59
N GLU A 157 18.51 11.17 -3.61
CA GLU A 157 19.62 11.80 -4.34
C GLU A 157 19.25 13.19 -4.88
N GLU A 158 18.04 13.35 -5.44
CA GLU A 158 17.54 14.63 -5.93
C GLU A 158 17.55 15.72 -4.86
N LYS A 159 17.15 15.39 -3.62
CA LYS A 159 17.15 16.33 -2.51
C LYS A 159 18.56 16.69 -2.08
N VAL A 160 19.48 15.72 -2.08
CA VAL A 160 20.89 15.96 -1.71
C VAL A 160 21.51 17.01 -2.64
N TRP A 161 21.29 16.89 -3.94
CA TRP A 161 21.84 17.82 -4.93
C TRP A 161 21.14 19.18 -4.92
N ALA A 162 19.81 19.20 -4.80
CA ALA A 162 19.04 20.44 -4.68
C ALA A 162 19.51 21.29 -3.50
N GLU A 163 19.67 20.69 -2.32
CA GLU A 163 20.16 21.39 -1.11
C GLU A 163 21.64 21.75 -1.20
N ALA A 164 22.41 20.99 -1.99
CA ALA A 164 23.81 21.31 -2.26
C ALA A 164 23.98 22.42 -3.31
N ASN A 165 22.88 22.95 -3.89
CA ASN A 165 22.86 23.92 -5.00
C ASN A 165 23.49 23.40 -6.30
N TYR A 166 23.36 22.11 -6.57
CA TYR A 166 23.74 21.51 -7.86
C TYR A 166 22.50 20.98 -8.57
N GLN A 167 22.46 21.11 -9.90
CA GLN A 167 21.36 20.55 -10.69
C GLN A 167 21.38 19.03 -10.64
N ASP A 168 22.54 18.43 -10.89
CA ASP A 168 22.73 16.99 -10.91
C ASP A 168 24.12 16.60 -10.39
N ARG A 169 24.29 15.31 -10.08
CA ARG A 169 25.60 14.70 -9.77
C ARG A 169 26.68 15.02 -10.80
N LYS A 170 26.33 15.04 -12.09
CA LYS A 170 27.27 15.35 -13.18
C LYS A 170 27.80 16.77 -13.08
N THR A 171 26.93 17.73 -12.79
CA THR A 171 27.29 19.14 -12.62
C THR A 171 28.27 19.33 -11.45
N PHE A 172 28.09 18.56 -10.37
CA PHE A 172 29.02 18.58 -9.24
C PHE A 172 30.40 18.01 -9.62
N GLU A 173 30.45 16.84 -10.27
CA GLU A 173 31.71 16.22 -10.71
C GLU A 173 32.44 17.09 -11.76
N GLU A 174 31.72 17.76 -12.65
CA GLU A 174 32.28 18.68 -13.65
C GLU A 174 32.75 20.01 -13.06
N ALA A 175 32.06 20.53 -12.05
CA ALA A 175 32.45 21.77 -11.39
C ALA A 175 33.78 21.61 -10.65
N GLY A 176 33.99 20.47 -9.95
CA GLY A 176 35.24 20.16 -9.25
C GLY A 176 35.64 21.19 -8.17
N VAL A 177 34.73 22.08 -7.78
CA VAL A 177 35.01 23.22 -6.88
C VAL A 177 35.08 22.77 -5.42
N GLU A 178 34.27 21.77 -5.06
CA GLU A 178 34.13 21.30 -3.68
C GLU A 178 34.34 19.79 -3.60
N THR A 179 34.88 19.32 -2.47
CA THR A 179 34.96 17.89 -2.20
C THR A 179 33.59 17.37 -1.72
N PRO A 180 33.25 16.08 -1.98
CA PRO A 180 32.03 15.48 -1.45
C PRO A 180 31.90 15.62 0.08
N TRP A 181 33.02 15.54 0.79
CA TRP A 181 33.07 15.72 2.24
C TRP A 181 32.74 17.15 2.69
N THR A 182 33.22 18.18 1.99
CA THR A 182 32.86 19.58 2.31
C THR A 182 31.37 19.85 2.11
N VAL A 183 30.78 19.26 1.07
CA VAL A 183 29.33 19.33 0.83
C VAL A 183 28.57 18.62 1.96
N PHE A 184 29.01 17.42 2.37
CA PHE A 184 28.42 16.69 3.50
C PHE A 184 28.40 17.52 4.78
N GLN A 185 29.52 18.16 5.14
CA GLN A 185 29.60 18.99 6.34
C GLN A 185 28.64 20.18 6.29
N ARG A 186 28.54 20.85 5.13
CA ARG A 186 27.60 21.96 4.91
C ARG A 186 26.15 21.50 5.10
N LEU A 187 25.77 20.39 4.48
CA LEU A 187 24.41 19.84 4.60
C LEU A 187 24.10 19.41 6.03
N CYS A 188 25.06 18.79 6.74
CA CYS A 188 24.89 18.46 8.15
C CYS A 188 24.70 19.71 9.03
N ALA A 189 25.41 20.81 8.73
CA ALA A 189 25.25 22.07 9.44
C ALA A 189 23.87 22.70 9.16
N PHE A 190 23.41 22.64 7.91
CA PHE A 190 22.08 23.11 7.51
C PHE A 190 20.95 22.37 8.24
N VAL A 191 20.99 21.04 8.28
CA VAL A 191 19.97 20.24 9.00
C VAL A 191 20.00 20.51 10.52
N LYS A 192 21.18 20.74 11.09
CA LYS A 192 21.30 21.16 12.50
C LYS A 192 20.71 22.54 12.79
N GLN A 193 20.64 23.42 11.79
CA GLN A 193 20.00 24.72 11.93
C GLN A 193 18.48 24.57 11.86
N GLU A 194 17.95 23.84 10.86
CA GLU A 194 16.50 23.61 10.73
C GLU A 194 15.90 23.00 11.99
N THR A 195 16.56 21.99 12.56
CA THR A 195 16.10 21.30 13.79
C THR A 195 16.17 22.14 15.07
N ARG A 196 16.80 23.32 15.04
CA ARG A 196 16.81 24.27 16.18
C ARG A 196 15.72 25.34 16.09
N THR A 197 15.12 25.49 14.91
CA THR A 197 14.10 26.50 14.63
C THR A 197 12.66 26.00 14.79
N GLU A 198 12.48 24.70 15.05
CA GLU A 198 11.21 24.09 15.51
C GLU A 198 11.16 23.98 17.04
#